data_AF-A0A0B4CT71-F1
#
_entry.id   AF-A0A0B4CT71-F1
#
_cell.length_a   1.000
_cell.length_b   1.000
_cell.length_c   1.000
_cell.angle_alpha   90.00
_cell.angle_beta   90.00
_cell.angle_gamma   90.00
#
_symmetry.space_group_name_H-M   'P 1'
#
loop_
_entity.id
_entity.type
_entity.pdbx_description
1 polymer ?
#
loop_
_entity_poly.entity_id
_entity_poly.type
_entity_poly.pdbx_seq_one_letter_code
_entity_poly.pdbx_strand_id
1 'polypeptide(L)' 'MPASDADMAGADAVHIDIRRGTPTAEELAAVIAVVTEAYEREAADAVVEDAPLRSAWEVSARGPRAPLRRDVAWGRFAG' A
#
# COMPACT_ATOMS: atom_id res chain seq x y z
N MET A 1 18.76 17.44 10.10
CA MET A 1 17.74 18.43 9.72
C MET A 1 16.54 17.64 9.23
N PRO A 2 15.34 17.75 9.84
CA PRO A 2 14.14 17.23 9.19
C PRO A 2 13.93 18.00 7.87
N ALA A 3 13.40 17.31 6.84
CA ALA A 3 13.04 17.94 5.58
C ALA A 3 11.97 19.02 5.81
N SER A 4 12.03 20.13 5.06
CA SER A 4 11.09 21.23 5.23
C SER A 4 9.69 20.82 4.76
N ASP A 5 8.61 21.40 5.28
CA ASP A 5 7.23 21.11 4.81
C ASP A 5 7.05 21.31 3.29
N ALA A 6 7.83 22.23 2.69
CA ALA A 6 7.87 22.42 1.24
C ALA A 6 8.54 21.26 0.48
N ASP A 7 9.55 20.61 1.07
CA ASP A 7 10.18 19.41 0.50
C ASP A 7 9.24 18.20 0.61
N MET A 8 8.44 18.13 1.67
CA MET A 8 7.40 17.10 1.87
C MET A 8 6.20 17.32 0.94
N ALA A 9 5.79 18.57 0.70
CA ALA A 9 4.77 18.89 -0.30
C ALA A 9 5.20 18.52 -1.73
N GLY A 10 6.51 18.55 -2.01
CA GLY A 10 7.08 18.07 -3.26
C GLY A 10 7.07 16.54 -3.43
N ALA A 11 7.01 15.78 -2.33
CA ALA A 11 7.02 14.32 -2.39
C ALA A 11 5.71 13.73 -2.95
N ASP A 12 4.60 14.45 -2.80
CA ASP A 12 3.27 14.09 -3.33
C ASP A 12 2.91 14.83 -4.63
N ALA A 13 3.84 15.64 -5.17
CA ALA A 13 3.59 16.37 -6.41
C ALA A 13 3.62 15.43 -7.62
N VAL A 14 2.54 15.45 -8.41
CA VAL A 14 2.44 14.71 -9.67
C VAL A 14 3.49 15.22 -10.66
N HIS A 15 4.41 14.34 -11.07
CA HIS A 15 5.46 14.66 -12.05
C HIS A 15 5.08 14.16 -13.45
N ILE A 16 5.13 15.05 -14.45
CA ILE A 16 4.79 14.75 -15.85
C ILE A 16 5.99 15.09 -16.74
N ASP A 17 6.42 14.13 -17.57
CA ASP A 17 7.56 14.26 -18.48
C ASP A 17 7.11 14.00 -19.93
N ILE A 18 7.32 14.97 -20.82
CA ILE A 18 6.96 14.90 -22.23
C ILE A 18 8.12 14.31 -23.02
N ARG A 19 8.02 13.01 -23.34
CA ARG A 19 9.09 12.28 -24.04
C ARG A 19 9.19 12.61 -25.54
N ARG A 20 8.09 13.03 -26.17
CA ARG A 20 8.01 13.34 -27.61
C ARG A 20 6.93 14.39 -27.90
N GLY A 21 7.11 15.12 -29.00
CA GLY A 21 6.20 16.17 -29.44
C GLY A 21 6.46 17.52 -28.78
N THR A 22 5.68 18.52 -29.18
CA THR A 22 5.72 19.88 -28.63
C THR A 22 4.28 20.31 -28.37
N PRO A 23 3.67 19.87 -27.26
CA PRO A 23 2.27 20.18 -26.96
C PRO A 23 2.08 21.69 -26.79
N THR A 24 0.88 22.17 -27.14
CA THR A 24 0.52 23.56 -26.86
C THR A 24 0.29 23.79 -25.37
N ALA A 25 0.22 25.05 -24.96
CA ALA A 25 -0.10 25.40 -23.59
C ALA A 25 -1.50 24.90 -23.19
N GLU A 26 -2.48 24.99 -24.09
CA GLU A 26 -3.83 24.46 -23.83
C GLU A 26 -3.84 22.94 -23.64
N GLU A 27 -3.09 22.20 -24.46
CA GLU A 27 -3.00 20.74 -24.34
C GLU A 27 -2.34 20.32 -23.03
N LEU A 28 -1.27 21.01 -22.63
CA LEU A 28 -0.60 20.76 -21.35
C LEU A 28 -1.55 21.05 -20.18
N ALA A 29 -2.29 22.16 -20.23
CA ALA A 29 -3.28 22.51 -19.22
C ALA A 29 -4.39 21.46 -19.12
N ALA A 30 -4.87 20.95 -20.26
CA ALA A 30 -5.88 19.89 -20.30
C ALA A 30 -5.39 18.61 -19.62
N VAL A 31 -4.15 18.17 -19.90
CA VAL A 31 -3.55 16.99 -19.26
C VAL A 31 -3.41 17.18 -17.76
N ILE A 32 -2.88 18.32 -17.31
CA ILE A 32 -2.71 18.62 -15.89
C ILE A 32 -4.07 18.61 -15.17
N ALA A 33 -5.09 19.23 -15.76
CA ALA A 33 -6.43 19.28 -15.18
C ALA A 33 -7.02 17.86 -15.01
N VAL A 34 -6.97 17.04 -16.05
CA VAL A 34 -7.54 15.67 -16.02
C VAL A 34 -6.79 14.77 -15.03
N VAL A 35 -5.46 14.82 -15.02
CA VAL A 35 -4.66 13.97 -14.12
C VAL A 35 -4.85 14.39 -12.67
N THR A 36 -4.87 15.69 -12.38
CA THR A 36 -5.12 16.21 -11.03
C THR A 36 -6.51 15.79 -10.55
N GLU A 37 -7.55 15.97 -11.36
CA GLU A 37 -8.91 15.55 -11.03
C GLU A 37 -9.02 14.04 -10.77
N ALA A 38 -8.36 13.22 -11.59
CA ALA A 38 -8.35 11.77 -11.41
C ALA A 38 -7.63 11.37 -10.11
N TYR A 39 -6.50 12.02 -9.80
CA TYR A 39 -5.76 11.79 -8.56
C TYR A 39 -6.57 12.20 -7.33
N GLU A 40 -7.19 13.38 -7.35
CA GLU A 40 -8.04 13.86 -6.26
C GLU A 40 -9.23 12.94 -6.00
N ARG A 41 -9.87 12.43 -7.07
CA ARG A 41 -10.96 11.46 -6.96
C ARG A 41 -10.49 10.17 -6.28
N GLU A 42 -9.39 9.59 -6.77
CA GLU A 42 -8.83 8.36 -6.21
C GLU A 42 -8.40 8.56 -4.75
N ALA A 43 -7.76 9.70 -4.43
CA ALA A 43 -7.35 10.04 -3.08
C ALA A 43 -8.54 10.21 -2.13
N ALA A 44 -9.67 10.75 -2.62
CA ALA A 44 -10.89 10.87 -1.83
C ALA A 44 -11.54 9.50 -1.53
N ASP A 45 -11.43 8.56 -2.46
CA ASP A 45 -11.94 7.20 -2.32
C ASP A 45 -10.97 6.26 -1.56
N ALA A 46 -9.70 6.65 -1.46
CA ALA A 46 -8.65 5.92 -0.74
C ALA A 46 -8.86 6.01 0.79
N VAL A 47 -9.81 5.22 1.30
CA VAL A 47 -10.04 5.05 2.74
C VAL A 47 -9.11 3.95 3.26
N VAL A 48 -7.91 4.32 3.71
CA VAL A 48 -7.13 3.48 4.62
C VAL A 48 -7.60 3.79 6.04
N GLU A 49 -8.02 2.76 6.77
CA GLU A 49 -8.34 2.91 8.19
C GLU A 49 -7.09 3.37 8.96
N ASP A 50 -7.19 4.52 9.65
CA ASP A 50 -6.07 5.19 10.35
C ASP A 50 -5.40 4.31 11.42
N ALA A 51 -6.12 3.32 11.94
CA ALA A 51 -5.59 2.35 12.88
C ALA A 51 -5.26 1.04 12.16
N PRO A 52 -4.05 0.47 12.35
CA PRO A 52 -3.76 -0.86 11.86
C PRO A 52 -4.74 -1.86 12.49
N LEU A 53 -5.72 -2.31 11.71
CA LEU A 53 -6.63 -3.36 12.12
C LEU A 53 -5.86 -4.68 12.15
N ARG A 54 -6.13 -5.49 13.17
CA ARG A 54 -5.58 -6.86 13.22
C ARG A 54 -6.04 -7.61 11.98
N SER A 55 -5.10 -8.13 11.21
CA SER A 55 -5.40 -8.90 10.02
C SER A 55 -6.16 -10.17 10.38
N ALA A 56 -6.96 -10.70 9.44
CA ALA A 56 -7.63 -11.99 9.63
C ALA A 56 -6.63 -13.13 9.95
N TRP A 57 -5.39 -13.00 9.47
CA TRP A 57 -4.30 -13.93 9.77
C TRP A 57 -3.84 -13.81 11.24
N GLU A 58 -3.63 -12.60 11.76
CA GLU A 58 -3.30 -12.38 13.18
C GLU A 58 -4.43 -12.83 14.11
N VAL A 59 -5.70 -12.65 13.72
CA VAL A 59 -6.86 -13.11 14.49
C VAL A 59 -6.95 -14.64 14.50
N SER A 60 -6.61 -15.29 13.38
CA SER A 60 -6.70 -16.76 13.23
C SER A 60 -5.44 -17.51 13.67
N ALA A 61 -4.33 -16.81 13.92
CA ALA A 61 -3.09 -17.37 14.42
C ALA A 61 -3.32 -18.01 15.79
N ARG A 62 -3.46 -19.34 15.81
CA ARG A 62 -3.43 -20.10 17.05
C ARG A 62 -1.98 -20.23 17.48
N GLY A 63 -1.69 -19.89 18.73
CA GLY A 63 -0.36 -20.02 19.32
C GLY A 63 0.24 -21.40 19.06
N PRO A 64 1.58 -21.52 19.07
CA PRO A 64 2.25 -22.78 18.78
C PRO A 64 1.68 -23.86 19.69
N ARG A 65 0.99 -24.83 19.07
CA ARG A 65 0.55 -26.02 19.79
C ARG A 65 1.78 -26.70 20.36
N ALA A 66 1.65 -27.27 21.56
CA ALA A 66 2.71 -28.08 22.13
C ALA A 66 3.26 -29.04 21.06
N PRO A 67 4.59 -29.13 20.90
CA PRO A 67 5.18 -30.06 19.94
C PRO A 67 4.61 -31.45 20.18
N LEU A 68 4.32 -32.15 19.09
CA LEU A 68 3.87 -33.53 19.16
C LEU A 68 4.88 -34.34 19.99
N ARG A 69 4.39 -35.00 21.05
CA ARG A 69 5.16 -35.90 21.91
C ARG A 69 5.64 -37.10 21.09
N ARG A 70 6.89 -37.04 20.59
CA ARG A 70 7.54 -38.12 19.83
C ARG A 70 7.96 -39.30 20.70
N ASP A 71 7.96 -39.11 22.01
CA ASP A 71 8.20 -40.12 23.03
C ASP A 71 6.99 -41.03 23.29
N VAL A 72 5.82 -40.68 22.74
CA VAL A 72 4.62 -41.52 22.79
C VAL A 72 4.43 -42.16 21.42
N ALA A 73 4.53 -43.49 21.36
CA ALA A 73 4.23 -44.23 20.14
C ALA A 73 2.78 -43.94 19.69
N TRP A 74 2.58 -43.70 18.40
CA TRP A 74 1.26 -43.52 17.80
C TRP A 74 0.49 -44.85 17.75
N GLY A 75 0.00 -45.28 18.91
CA GLY A 75 -0.76 -46.50 19.06
C GLY A 75 -0.04 -47.72 18.45
N ARG A 76 -0.81 -48.58 17.79
CA ARG A 76 -0.36 -49.88 17.25
C ARG A 76 0.50 -49.83 15.98
N PHE A 77 0.89 -48.66 15.51
CA PHE A 77 1.64 -48.50 14.24
C PHE A 77 3.14 -48.26 14.46
N ALA A 78 3.71 -48.89 15.49
CA ALA A 78 5.15 -49.10 15.61
C ALA A 78 5.43 -50.57 15.27
N GLY A 79 5.59 -50.83 13.97
CA GLY A 79 5.95 -52.11 13.37
C GLY A 79 6.54 -51.86 12.00
#